data_AF-A0A950RKT0-F1
#
_entry.id   AF-A0A950RKT0-F1
#
_cell.length_a   1.000
_cell.length_b   1.000
_cell.length_c   1.000
_cell.angle_alpha   90.00
_cell.angle_beta   90.00
_cell.angle_gamma   90.00
#
_symmetry.space_group_name_H-M   'P 1'
#
loop_
_entity.id
_entity.type
_entity.pdbx_description
1 polymer ?
#
loop_
_entity_poly.entity_id
_entity_poly.type
_entity_poly.pdbx_seq_one_letter_code
_entity_poly.pdbx_strand_id
1 'polypeptide(L)'
;MTLRKWAATIALTLLAAVPGFSDDTREVKNALTTLELDWANAVERNDVEAIGRFLHPDFTFTSPVGVMANRTDHLEDFRKGNARFTKVALSEVEVRVYGQMAVVTSRPTINGTVKVHGQVLTLKDQEARWTDALVFRDGSWTCVARQQSNLSPPPTTATVVLQQLLREKLDGQDAQLTLVELEYAPGASTPPHHHSGPVAVYVLEGAIESQLEGGPLTTYRRGEAFFEPAHGQHRVSRNASQVLPARFLAYFLTPKGEPLTIPEAGSAGTKAPEYDGSGNLKLPTDFRTWVFVGSNLGLQYRKDVAETTPREQNRQKGSPIGFFHNVYINPEAYDQYSQTGKFPDQTVLVMDVYQAKEREPQGIVSGGYFPGEQQAIEVAVKNSHRPDGSKTDWAYYAFPNPTKPAPAKAFPDADCYQCHRQHASDDNVWVQFYPTLRGHKKSGAR
;
A
#
# COMPACT_ATOMS: atom_id res chain seq x y z
N MET A 1 18.33 43.43 74.16
CA MET A 1 16.98 44.02 74.22
C MET A 1 16.63 44.52 72.82
N THR A 2 15.82 43.83 72.01
CA THR A 2 14.33 43.85 71.97
C THR A 2 13.82 45.30 71.78
N LEU A 3 13.04 45.72 70.76
CA LEU A 3 11.88 45.17 70.03
C LEU A 3 11.71 46.02 68.72
N ARG A 4 11.42 45.46 67.53
CA ARG A 4 10.08 45.25 66.89
C ARG A 4 9.30 46.59 66.65
N LYS A 5 8.65 46.93 65.51
CA LYS A 5 8.24 46.21 64.27
C LYS A 5 7.30 47.10 63.38
N TRP A 6 7.23 46.83 62.05
CA TRP A 6 6.13 47.06 61.04
C TRP A 6 5.81 48.49 60.55
N ALA A 7 5.36 48.77 59.30
CA ALA A 7 5.20 48.03 58.03
C ALA A 7 4.90 49.03 56.89
N ALA A 8 5.30 48.71 55.65
CA ALA A 8 4.50 49.00 54.44
C ALA A 8 5.00 48.13 53.27
N THR A 9 4.04 47.39 52.70
CA THR A 9 4.21 46.33 51.71
C THR A 9 4.09 46.90 50.29
N ILE A 10 5.06 46.62 49.41
CA ILE A 10 4.84 46.57 47.96
C ILE A 10 5.41 45.23 47.49
N ALA A 11 4.51 44.28 47.26
CA ALA A 11 4.84 43.02 46.62
C ALA A 11 4.90 43.26 45.11
N LEU A 12 6.12 43.38 44.57
CA LEU A 12 6.35 43.24 43.14
C LEU A 12 6.71 41.77 42.88
N THR A 13 5.75 41.06 42.30
CA THR A 13 5.91 39.71 41.75
C THR A 13 7.00 39.73 40.67
N LEU A 14 8.19 39.21 40.99
CA LEU A 14 9.09 38.68 39.97
C LEU A 14 8.72 37.22 39.73
N LEU A 15 7.87 36.99 38.72
CA LEU A 15 7.98 35.76 37.95
C LEU A 15 9.43 35.72 37.44
N ALA A 16 10.21 34.74 37.87
CA ALA A 16 11.45 34.41 37.18
C ALA A 16 11.07 34.03 35.75
N ALA A 17 11.35 34.92 34.81
CA ALA A 17 11.25 34.62 33.40
C ALA A 17 12.17 33.44 33.10
N VAL A 18 11.58 32.29 32.75
CA VAL A 18 12.31 31.25 32.04
C VAL A 18 12.77 31.90 30.73
N PRO A 19 14.09 31.99 30.46
CA PRO A 19 14.56 32.63 29.23
C PRO A 19 13.95 31.90 28.04
N GLY A 20 13.32 32.67 27.15
CA GLY A 20 12.77 32.16 25.90
C GLY A 20 13.89 31.60 25.03
N PHE A 21 13.79 30.32 24.68
CA PHE A 21 14.58 29.65 23.64
C PHE A 21 14.12 30.11 22.24
N SER A 22 14.17 31.41 21.95
CA SER A 22 13.65 31.93 20.68
C SER A 22 14.69 32.23 19.59
N ASP A 23 16.00 32.14 19.86
CA ASP A 23 17.05 32.24 18.82
C ASP A 23 17.81 30.91 18.55
N ASP A 24 17.64 29.90 19.41
CA ASP A 24 18.42 28.64 19.42
C ASP A 24 17.86 27.50 18.55
N THR A 25 16.60 27.60 18.09
CA THR A 25 15.94 26.47 17.42
C THR A 25 16.60 26.12 16.08
N ARG A 26 17.10 27.12 15.33
CA ARG A 26 17.75 26.87 14.03
C ARG A 26 19.12 26.23 14.20
N GLU A 27 19.91 26.69 15.16
CA GLU A 27 21.24 26.13 15.45
C GLU A 27 21.13 24.70 15.96
N VAL A 28 20.20 24.43 16.88
CA VAL A 28 19.91 23.07 17.35
C VAL A 28 19.45 22.17 16.21
N LYS A 29 18.56 22.65 15.32
CA LYS A 29 18.14 21.89 14.13
C LYS A 29 19.32 21.56 13.21
N ASN A 30 20.18 22.54 12.93
CA ASN A 30 21.38 22.33 12.10
C ASN A 30 22.36 21.34 12.76
N ALA A 31 22.55 21.42 14.07
CA ALA A 31 23.40 20.50 14.82
C ALA A 31 22.85 19.07 14.76
N LEU A 32 21.54 18.88 14.92
CA LEU A 32 20.88 17.57 14.81
C LEU A 32 20.93 17.01 13.38
N THR A 33 20.73 17.86 12.36
CA THR A 33 20.90 17.45 10.96
C THR A 33 22.35 17.02 10.68
N THR A 34 23.33 17.76 11.20
CA THR A 34 24.75 17.40 11.07
C THR A 34 25.04 16.07 11.77
N LEU A 35 24.47 15.87 12.96
CA LEU A 35 24.64 14.65 13.74
C LEU A 35 24.12 13.39 12.99
N GLU A 36 22.98 13.48 12.30
CA GLU A 36 22.47 12.40 11.44
C GLU A 36 23.40 12.10 10.25
N LEU A 37 23.93 13.14 9.60
CA LEU A 37 24.87 12.99 8.49
C LEU A 37 26.19 12.37 8.97
N ASP A 38 26.69 12.77 10.14
CA ASP A 38 27.89 12.21 10.75
C ASP A 38 27.69 10.73 11.11
N TRP A 39 26.51 10.36 11.61
CA TRP A 39 26.15 8.96 11.85
C TRP A 39 26.13 8.17 10.54
N ALA A 40 25.51 8.69 9.48
CA ALA A 40 25.48 8.02 8.17
C ALA A 40 26.90 7.79 7.62
N ASN A 41 27.76 8.81 7.71
CA ASN A 41 29.17 8.73 7.32
C ASN A 41 29.97 7.74 8.18
N ALA A 42 29.67 7.64 9.48
CA ALA A 42 30.31 6.67 10.36
C ALA A 42 29.90 5.23 9.99
N VAL A 43 28.62 5.04 9.65
CA VAL A 43 28.08 3.76 9.18
C VAL A 43 28.69 3.32 7.86
N GLU A 44 28.82 4.20 6.87
CA GLU A 44 29.48 3.88 5.59
C GLU A 44 30.95 3.47 5.78
N ARG A 45 31.65 4.14 6.70
CA ARG A 45 33.04 3.82 7.07
C ARG A 45 33.16 2.61 7.99
N ASN A 46 32.04 2.08 8.49
CA ASN A 46 31.97 1.05 9.52
C ASN A 46 32.79 1.41 10.78
N ASP A 47 32.78 2.69 11.15
CA ASP A 47 33.43 3.22 12.35
C ASP A 47 32.52 2.98 13.57
N VAL A 48 32.64 1.80 14.16
CA VAL A 48 31.80 1.35 15.28
C VAL A 48 31.91 2.28 16.50
N GLU A 49 33.06 2.94 16.70
CA GLU A 49 33.25 3.86 17.81
C GLU A 49 32.46 5.15 17.60
N ALA A 50 32.52 5.73 16.38
CA ALA A 50 31.72 6.89 16.02
C ALA A 50 30.21 6.59 16.01
N ILE A 51 29.80 5.42 15.49
CA ILE A 51 28.42 4.94 15.60
C ILE A 51 28.02 4.89 17.08
N GLY A 52 28.86 4.31 17.95
CA GLY A 52 28.58 4.20 19.37
C GLY A 52 28.46 5.53 20.11
N ARG A 53 29.15 6.58 19.68
CA ARG A 53 29.04 7.93 20.27
C ARG A 53 27.68 8.59 20.02
N PHE A 54 27.04 8.28 18.88
CA PHE A 54 25.70 8.76 18.57
C PHE A 54 24.62 8.12 19.45
N LEU A 55 24.84 6.88 19.89
CA LEU A 55 23.84 6.07 20.59
C LEU A 55 23.89 6.29 22.11
N HIS A 56 22.77 6.74 22.68
CA HIS A 56 22.55 6.81 24.12
C HIS A 56 22.73 5.42 24.77
N PRO A 57 23.21 5.29 26.02
CA PRO A 57 23.35 3.98 26.69
C PRO A 57 22.09 3.11 26.65
N ASP A 58 20.92 3.71 26.81
CA ASP A 58 19.61 3.05 26.76
C ASP A 58 19.03 2.92 25.33
N PHE A 59 19.86 3.00 24.29
CA PHE A 59 19.40 2.98 22.90
C PHE A 59 18.66 1.70 22.52
N THR A 60 17.60 1.87 21.74
CA THR A 60 16.85 0.80 21.08
C THR A 60 16.72 1.03 19.58
N PHE A 61 16.90 -0.02 18.80
CA PHE A 61 16.63 -0.05 17.37
C PHE A 61 15.43 -0.95 17.09
N THR A 62 14.48 -0.47 16.30
CA THR A 62 13.36 -1.24 15.76
C THR A 62 13.53 -1.41 14.25
N SER A 63 13.72 -2.66 13.81
CA SER A 63 13.86 -3.02 12.40
C SER A 63 12.55 -2.88 11.61
N PRO A 64 12.58 -2.95 10.26
CA PRO A 64 11.37 -2.94 9.43
C PRO A 64 10.32 -4.02 9.75
N VAL A 65 10.73 -5.11 10.41
CA VAL A 65 9.84 -6.21 10.84
C VAL A 65 9.36 -6.09 12.29
N GLY A 66 9.72 -5.02 12.99
CA GLY A 66 9.41 -4.86 14.41
C GLY A 66 10.30 -5.66 15.36
N VAL A 67 11.34 -6.34 14.86
CA VAL A 67 12.38 -6.94 15.73
C VAL A 67 13.19 -5.81 16.35
N MET A 68 13.35 -5.86 17.67
CA MET A 68 14.08 -4.87 18.45
C MET A 68 15.50 -5.35 18.81
N ALA A 69 16.46 -4.43 18.83
CA ALA A 69 17.81 -4.63 19.32
C ALA A 69 18.20 -3.52 20.31
N ASN A 70 18.95 -3.87 21.36
CA ASN A 70 19.55 -2.87 22.26
C ASN A 70 20.88 -2.32 21.67
N ARG A 71 21.45 -1.30 22.32
CA ARG A 71 22.74 -0.70 21.93
C ARG A 71 23.87 -1.71 21.72
N THR A 72 24.03 -2.67 22.62
CA THR A 72 25.12 -3.64 22.58
C THR A 72 24.99 -4.54 21.36
N ASP A 73 23.81 -5.12 21.14
CA ASP A 73 23.54 -6.01 20.01
C ASP A 73 23.65 -5.26 18.68
N HIS A 74 23.13 -4.04 18.63
CA HIS A 74 23.22 -3.18 17.44
C HIS A 74 24.68 -2.89 17.04
N LEU A 75 25.54 -2.55 18.02
CA LEU A 75 26.97 -2.32 17.75
C LEU A 75 27.71 -3.62 17.39
N GLU A 76 27.34 -4.74 18.00
CA GLU A 76 27.91 -6.06 17.68
C GLU A 76 27.64 -6.47 16.23
N ASP A 77 26.48 -6.11 15.66
CA ASP A 77 26.19 -6.39 14.26
C ASP A 77 27.18 -5.70 13.31
N PHE A 78 27.59 -4.46 13.60
CA PHE A 78 28.64 -3.79 12.84
C PHE A 78 30.03 -4.40 13.08
N ARG A 79 30.37 -4.78 14.32
CA ARG A 79 31.68 -5.40 14.64
C ARG A 79 31.87 -6.73 13.94
N LYS A 80 30.82 -7.55 13.88
CA LYS A 80 30.84 -8.89 13.26
C LYS A 80 30.63 -8.85 11.75
N GLY A 81 30.36 -7.67 11.17
CA GLY A 81 30.01 -7.54 9.76
C GLY A 81 28.64 -8.13 9.42
N ASN A 82 27.78 -8.37 10.41
CA ASN A 82 26.38 -8.71 10.18
C ASN A 82 25.62 -7.52 9.58
N ALA A 83 26.08 -6.29 9.80
CA ALA A 83 25.62 -5.09 9.13
C ALA A 83 26.82 -4.36 8.52
N ARG A 84 26.82 -4.17 7.20
CA ARG A 84 27.86 -3.43 6.49
C ARG A 84 27.21 -2.59 5.41
N PHE A 85 27.21 -1.27 5.56
CA PHE A 85 26.64 -0.38 4.56
C PHE A 85 27.75 0.32 3.79
N THR A 86 27.64 0.34 2.48
CA THR A 86 28.58 1.00 1.57
C THR A 86 28.03 2.33 1.05
N LYS A 87 26.73 2.58 1.24
CA LYS A 87 26.04 3.84 0.95
C LYS A 87 24.90 4.03 1.95
N VAL A 88 24.79 5.22 2.50
CA VAL A 88 23.70 5.74 3.33
C VAL A 88 23.49 7.20 2.94
N ALA A 89 22.80 7.44 1.83
CA ALA A 89 22.54 8.79 1.34
C ALA A 89 21.25 9.32 1.96
N LEU A 90 21.34 10.31 2.85
CA LEU A 90 20.17 10.90 3.51
C LEU A 90 19.50 11.97 2.64
N SER A 91 18.17 11.93 2.59
CA SER A 91 17.31 12.96 2.04
C SER A 91 16.14 13.24 3.00
N GLU A 92 15.38 14.32 2.76
CA GLU A 92 14.18 14.65 3.54
C GLU A 92 14.40 14.66 5.07
N VAL A 93 15.55 15.21 5.53
CA VAL A 93 15.86 15.31 6.96
C VAL A 93 15.01 16.42 7.58
N GLU A 94 14.07 16.04 8.44
CA GLU A 94 13.19 16.95 9.16
C GLU A 94 13.40 16.82 10.67
N VAL A 95 13.65 17.96 11.32
CA VAL A 95 13.96 18.03 12.76
C VAL A 95 12.84 18.76 13.51
N ARG A 96 12.30 18.09 14.53
CA ARG A 96 11.31 18.63 15.47
C ARG A 96 11.88 18.61 16.89
N VAL A 97 11.99 19.77 17.52
CA VAL A 97 12.62 19.94 18.85
C VAL A 97 11.55 20.20 19.90
N TYR A 98 11.66 19.50 21.04
CA TYR A 98 10.76 19.55 22.19
C TYR A 98 11.59 19.69 23.48
N GLY A 99 12.16 20.87 23.71
CA GLY A 99 13.07 21.10 24.84
C GLY A 99 14.34 20.25 24.73
N GLN A 100 14.59 19.39 25.72
CA GLN A 100 15.74 18.46 25.73
C GLN A 100 15.49 17.17 24.94
N MET A 101 14.41 17.10 24.16
CA MET A 101 14.09 15.99 23.27
C MET A 101 14.03 16.50 21.82
N ALA A 102 14.38 15.64 20.88
CA ALA A 102 14.14 15.90 19.46
C ALA A 102 13.65 14.63 18.77
N VAL A 103 12.83 14.83 17.74
CA VAL A 103 12.46 13.78 16.79
C VAL A 103 13.02 14.18 15.43
N VAL A 104 13.82 13.31 14.85
CA VAL A 104 14.37 13.48 13.51
C VAL A 104 13.80 12.41 12.60
N THR A 105 13.24 12.82 11.47
CA THR A 105 12.82 11.90 10.42
C THR A 105 13.67 12.11 9.19
N SER A 106 14.13 11.02 8.56
CA SER A 106 14.99 11.09 7.37
C SER A 106 14.67 9.96 6.40
N ARG A 107 15.01 10.15 5.13
CA ARG A 107 14.83 9.18 4.07
C ARG A 107 16.19 8.74 3.51
N PRO A 108 16.75 7.62 3.99
CA PRO A 108 17.99 7.07 3.46
C PRO A 108 17.76 6.26 2.17
N THR A 109 18.71 6.38 1.23
CA THR A 109 18.98 5.39 0.18
C THR A 109 20.19 4.55 0.59
N ILE A 110 20.01 3.23 0.71
CA ILE A 110 20.99 2.34 1.36
C ILE A 110 21.53 1.29 0.38
N ASN A 111 22.86 1.17 0.32
CA ASN A 111 23.54 0.01 -0.25
C ASN A 111 24.37 -0.69 0.82
N GLY A 112 24.47 -2.02 0.74
CA GLY A 112 25.26 -2.78 1.69
C GLY A 112 24.85 -4.22 1.81
N THR A 113 25.24 -4.85 2.91
CA THR A 113 24.84 -6.19 3.28
C THR A 113 24.35 -6.23 4.72
N VAL A 114 23.25 -6.95 4.95
CA VAL A 114 22.77 -7.27 6.30
C VAL A 114 22.55 -8.77 6.44
N LYS A 115 22.79 -9.32 7.63
CA LYS A 115 22.56 -10.73 7.93
C LYS A 115 21.27 -10.89 8.73
N VAL A 116 20.27 -11.52 8.13
CA VAL A 116 18.98 -11.78 8.77
C VAL A 116 18.74 -13.29 8.77
N HIS A 117 18.46 -13.88 9.94
CA HIS A 117 18.25 -15.33 10.10
C HIS A 117 19.35 -16.20 9.45
N GLY A 118 20.60 -15.76 9.53
CA GLY A 118 21.75 -16.48 8.95
C GLY A 118 22.01 -16.21 7.47
N GLN A 119 21.08 -15.57 6.75
CA GLN A 119 21.23 -15.23 5.34
C GLN A 119 21.80 -13.82 5.16
N VAL A 120 22.79 -13.69 4.27
CA VAL A 120 23.34 -12.39 3.86
C VAL A 120 22.48 -11.83 2.74
N LEU A 121 22.06 -10.58 2.91
CA LEU A 121 21.16 -9.88 2.00
C LEU A 121 21.90 -8.69 1.44
N THR A 122 21.83 -8.51 0.13
CA THR A 122 22.44 -7.35 -0.52
C THR A 122 21.38 -6.28 -0.71
N LEU A 123 21.61 -5.11 -0.13
CA LEU A 123 20.79 -3.93 -0.32
C LEU A 123 21.34 -3.14 -1.51
N LYS A 124 20.47 -2.84 -2.47
CA LYS A 124 20.79 -2.02 -3.64
C LYS A 124 19.73 -0.93 -3.78
N ASP A 125 20.15 0.30 -3.59
CA ASP A 125 19.34 1.51 -3.58
C ASP A 125 18.04 1.34 -2.77
N GLN A 126 18.14 0.66 -1.62
CA GLN A 126 17.00 0.42 -0.74
C GLN A 126 16.56 1.74 -0.11
N GLU A 127 15.32 2.12 -0.39
CA GLU A 127 14.68 3.30 0.18
C GLU A 127 14.04 2.94 1.53
N ALA A 128 14.24 3.79 2.54
CA ALA A 128 13.56 3.65 3.82
C ALA A 128 13.15 5.00 4.40
N ARG A 129 12.42 4.96 5.52
CA ARG A 129 12.17 6.09 6.42
C ARG A 129 12.75 5.74 7.78
N TRP A 130 13.60 6.60 8.30
CA TRP A 130 14.08 6.56 9.68
C TRP A 130 13.33 7.57 10.53
N THR A 131 13.05 7.16 11.77
CA THR A 131 12.55 8.03 12.84
C THR A 131 13.42 7.84 14.06
N ASP A 132 14.10 8.90 14.45
CA ASP A 132 15.03 8.95 15.56
C ASP A 132 14.48 9.83 16.66
N ALA A 133 14.51 9.32 17.89
CA ALA A 133 14.29 10.08 19.10
C ALA A 133 15.65 10.35 19.75
N LEU A 134 15.99 11.63 19.90
CA LEU A 134 17.22 12.08 20.53
C LEU A 134 16.93 12.81 21.84
N VAL A 135 17.85 12.65 22.79
CA VAL A 135 17.84 13.34 24.08
C VAL A 135 19.09 14.19 24.21
N PHE A 136 18.94 15.40 24.77
CA PHE A 136 20.06 16.23 25.19
C PHE A 136 20.36 15.98 26.67
N ARG A 137 21.54 15.41 26.95
CA ARG A 137 22.04 15.10 28.30
C ARG A 137 23.52 15.43 28.36
N ASP A 138 23.98 15.98 29.48
CA ASP A 138 25.40 16.24 29.75
C ASP A 138 26.13 17.01 28.64
N GLY A 139 25.42 17.97 28.01
CA GLY A 139 25.98 18.82 26.95
C GLY A 139 26.01 18.21 25.56
N SER A 140 25.38 17.03 25.35
CA SER A 140 25.38 16.35 24.05
C SER A 140 24.03 15.76 23.67
N TRP A 141 23.74 15.74 22.36
CA TRP A 141 22.60 15.02 21.80
C TRP A 141 22.99 13.57 21.51
N THR A 142 22.18 12.63 21.96
CA THR A 142 22.35 11.20 21.65
C THR A 142 21.01 10.57 21.31
N CYS A 143 21.02 9.60 20.40
CA CYS A 143 19.84 8.88 19.95
C CYS A 143 19.49 7.78 20.97
N VAL A 144 18.26 7.81 21.49
CA VAL A 144 17.72 6.84 22.45
C VAL A 144 16.82 5.81 21.78
N ALA A 145 16.22 6.14 20.63
CA ALA A 145 15.45 5.18 19.86
C ALA A 145 15.53 5.49 18.36
N ARG A 146 15.74 4.47 17.55
CA ARG A 146 15.63 4.54 16.09
C ARG A 146 14.66 3.49 15.58
N GLN A 147 13.74 3.90 14.72
CA GLN A 147 12.89 2.99 13.97
C GLN A 147 13.15 3.12 12.48
N GLN A 148 13.24 1.99 11.78
CA GLN A 148 13.28 1.94 10.33
C GLN A 148 12.00 1.34 9.76
N SER A 149 11.44 2.00 8.76
CA SER A 149 10.40 1.45 7.89
C SER A 149 10.92 1.44 6.47
N ASN A 150 11.03 0.27 5.84
CA ASN A 150 11.35 0.23 4.42
C ASN A 150 10.20 0.87 3.65
N LEU A 151 10.54 1.79 2.74
CA LEU A 151 9.57 2.28 1.78
C LEU A 151 9.33 1.16 0.75
N SER A 152 8.14 1.13 0.16
CA SER A 152 7.75 0.09 -0.78
C SER A 152 8.90 -0.12 -1.79
N PRO A 153 9.40 -1.35 -1.91
CA PRO A 153 10.45 -1.68 -2.87
C PRO A 153 9.99 -1.29 -4.29
N PRO A 154 10.92 -1.10 -5.24
CA PRO A 154 10.54 -0.97 -6.64
C PRO A 154 9.62 -2.15 -7.04
N PRO A 155 8.65 -1.93 -7.95
CA PRO A 155 7.70 -2.96 -8.36
C PRO A 155 8.44 -4.19 -8.89
N THR A 156 7.78 -5.35 -8.88
CA THR A 156 8.28 -6.56 -9.55
C THR A 156 8.81 -6.19 -10.93
N THR A 157 10.10 -6.43 -11.17
CA THR A 157 10.70 -6.18 -12.50
C THR A 157 10.89 -7.49 -13.24
N ALA A 158 10.73 -7.43 -14.55
CA ALA A 158 10.99 -8.54 -15.47
C ALA A 158 11.87 -8.01 -16.59
N THR A 159 13.09 -8.55 -16.70
CA THR A 159 14.08 -8.13 -17.70
C THR A 159 14.36 -9.30 -18.64
N VAL A 160 14.13 -9.12 -19.93
CA VAL A 160 14.52 -10.11 -20.94
C VAL A 160 16.04 -10.08 -21.08
N VAL A 161 16.69 -11.19 -20.71
CA VAL A 161 18.15 -11.37 -20.77
C VAL A 161 18.57 -11.93 -22.11
N LEU A 162 17.79 -12.86 -22.65
CA LEU A 162 18.02 -13.49 -23.96
C LEU A 162 16.68 -13.72 -24.65
N GLN A 163 16.66 -13.49 -25.96
CA GLN A 163 15.56 -13.89 -26.83
C GLN A 163 16.15 -14.45 -28.12
N GLN A 164 15.95 -15.76 -28.35
CA GLN A 164 16.61 -16.49 -29.43
C GLN A 164 15.60 -17.38 -30.16
N LEU A 165 15.52 -17.21 -31.49
CA LEU A 165 14.82 -18.17 -32.34
C LEU A 165 15.70 -19.43 -32.47
N LEU A 166 15.12 -20.59 -32.20
CA LEU A 166 15.83 -21.87 -32.26
C LEU A 166 15.73 -22.47 -33.67
N ARG A 167 16.65 -23.38 -33.99
CA ARG A 167 16.59 -24.16 -35.24
C ARG A 167 15.60 -25.32 -35.08
N GLU A 168 15.52 -25.83 -33.86
CA GLU A 168 14.62 -26.85 -33.39
C GLU A 168 13.17 -26.35 -33.44
N LYS A 169 12.25 -27.30 -33.56
CA LYS A 169 10.81 -27.04 -33.60
C LYS A 169 10.18 -27.44 -32.27
N LEU A 170 9.16 -26.71 -31.85
CA LEU A 170 8.29 -27.07 -30.74
C LEU A 170 6.97 -27.51 -31.33
N ASP A 171 6.66 -28.81 -31.24
CA ASP A 171 5.46 -29.42 -31.83
C ASP A 171 5.25 -29.08 -33.32
N GLY A 172 6.35 -29.07 -34.08
CA GLY A 172 6.36 -28.75 -35.51
C GLY A 172 6.35 -27.25 -35.84
N GLN A 173 6.20 -26.38 -34.84
CA GLN A 173 6.23 -24.92 -34.98
C GLN A 173 7.63 -24.34 -34.74
N ASP A 174 7.88 -23.13 -35.25
CA ASP A 174 9.12 -22.39 -34.93
C ASP A 174 9.22 -22.18 -33.42
N ALA A 175 10.31 -22.62 -32.78
CA ALA A 175 10.51 -22.49 -31.35
C ALA A 175 11.35 -21.25 -31.01
N GLN A 176 11.02 -20.60 -29.90
CA GLN A 176 11.72 -19.45 -29.38
C GLN A 176 12.08 -19.68 -27.91
N LEU A 177 13.36 -19.49 -27.57
CA LEU A 177 13.85 -19.46 -26.20
C LEU A 177 13.89 -18.01 -25.72
N THR A 178 13.21 -17.73 -24.60
CA THR A 178 13.29 -16.44 -23.92
C THR A 178 13.72 -16.64 -22.47
N LEU A 179 14.83 -16.01 -22.08
CA LEU A 179 15.29 -15.98 -20.70
C LEU A 179 14.91 -14.66 -20.08
N VAL A 180 14.17 -14.71 -18.97
CA VAL A 180 13.76 -13.53 -18.21
C VAL A 180 14.33 -13.62 -16.81
N GLU A 181 15.00 -12.56 -16.36
CA GLU A 181 15.31 -12.35 -14.96
C GLU A 181 14.16 -11.60 -14.30
N LEU A 182 13.58 -12.20 -13.26
CA LEU A 182 12.55 -11.59 -12.44
C LEU A 182 13.11 -11.23 -11.07
N GLU A 183 12.70 -10.06 -10.58
CA GLU A 183 12.93 -9.61 -9.21
C GLU A 183 11.58 -9.34 -8.55
N TYR A 184 11.22 -10.16 -7.57
CA TYR A 184 10.09 -9.93 -6.71
C TYR A 184 10.51 -9.13 -5.49
N ALA A 185 9.87 -7.98 -5.34
CA ALA A 185 9.85 -7.24 -4.10
C ALA A 185 9.39 -8.12 -2.91
N PRO A 186 9.78 -7.78 -1.66
CA PRO A 186 9.17 -8.34 -0.46
C PRO A 186 7.63 -8.41 -0.53
N GLY A 187 7.08 -9.60 -0.33
CA GLY A 187 5.63 -9.87 -0.39
C GLY A 187 4.99 -9.82 -1.78
N ALA A 188 5.74 -9.47 -2.83
CA ALA A 188 5.21 -9.36 -4.18
C ALA A 188 4.85 -10.71 -4.79
N SER A 189 3.89 -10.70 -5.69
CA SER A 189 3.39 -11.87 -6.41
C SER A 189 3.00 -11.50 -7.84
N THR A 190 2.82 -12.52 -8.68
CA THR A 190 2.08 -12.38 -9.94
C THR A 190 0.70 -13.01 -9.81
N PRO A 191 -0.31 -12.51 -10.54
CA PRO A 191 -1.61 -13.16 -10.64
C PRO A 191 -1.49 -14.59 -11.19
N PRO A 192 -2.51 -15.44 -11.00
CA PRO A 192 -2.59 -16.74 -11.65
C PRO A 192 -2.49 -16.62 -13.18
N HIS A 193 -1.69 -17.47 -13.81
CA HIS A 193 -1.44 -17.46 -15.25
C HIS A 193 -1.03 -18.84 -15.75
N HIS A 194 -0.97 -19.01 -17.07
CA HIS A 194 -0.34 -20.17 -17.72
C HIS A 194 0.64 -19.71 -18.80
N HIS A 195 1.39 -20.66 -19.34
CA HIS A 195 2.40 -20.43 -20.36
C HIS A 195 2.04 -21.19 -21.64
N SER A 196 2.34 -20.59 -22.81
CA SER A 196 2.13 -21.21 -24.12
C SER A 196 3.10 -22.38 -24.39
N GLY A 197 4.16 -22.51 -23.60
CA GLY A 197 5.10 -23.64 -23.62
C GLY A 197 5.74 -23.84 -22.25
N PRO A 198 6.63 -24.83 -22.09
CA PRO A 198 7.20 -25.15 -20.78
C PRO A 198 8.15 -24.07 -20.25
N VAL A 199 8.22 -23.98 -18.92
CA VAL A 199 9.11 -23.04 -18.22
C VAL A 199 9.99 -23.81 -17.23
N ALA A 200 11.29 -23.57 -17.28
CA ALA A 200 12.19 -23.94 -16.20
C ALA A 200 12.53 -22.70 -15.38
N VAL A 201 12.47 -22.79 -14.06
CA VAL A 201 12.77 -21.67 -13.15
C VAL A 201 13.96 -22.02 -12.27
N TYR A 202 14.88 -21.07 -12.08
CA TYR A 202 16.05 -21.21 -11.21
C TYR A 202 16.18 -20.02 -10.27
N VAL A 203 16.22 -20.27 -8.95
CA VAL A 203 16.25 -19.20 -7.94
C VAL A 203 17.68 -18.70 -7.73
N LEU A 204 17.92 -17.41 -8.03
CA LEU A 204 19.20 -16.74 -7.87
C LEU A 204 19.40 -16.21 -6.43
N GLU A 205 18.34 -15.66 -5.84
CA GLU A 205 18.38 -14.97 -4.55
C GLU A 205 17.01 -15.09 -3.85
N GLY A 206 17.00 -15.12 -2.53
CA GLY A 206 15.76 -15.21 -1.74
C GLY A 206 15.06 -16.57 -1.84
N ALA A 207 13.73 -16.53 -1.77
CA ALA A 207 12.88 -17.72 -1.86
C ALA A 207 11.54 -17.39 -2.55
N ILE A 208 11.10 -18.29 -3.42
CA ILE A 208 9.86 -18.18 -4.19
C ILE A 208 8.90 -19.28 -3.75
N GLU A 209 7.67 -18.91 -3.44
CA GLU A 209 6.56 -19.84 -3.32
C GLU A 209 5.89 -20.00 -4.68
N SER A 210 5.84 -21.24 -5.17
CA SER A 210 5.18 -21.61 -6.41
C SER A 210 4.15 -22.73 -6.19
N GLN A 211 3.03 -22.64 -6.89
CA GLN A 211 2.00 -23.67 -6.92
C GLN A 211 1.41 -23.78 -8.32
N LEU A 212 1.53 -24.98 -8.92
CA LEU A 212 0.75 -25.38 -10.08
C LEU A 212 -0.62 -25.92 -9.63
N GLU A 213 -1.63 -25.81 -10.49
CA GLU A 213 -2.97 -26.29 -10.21
C GLU A 213 -2.99 -27.77 -9.78
N GLY A 214 -3.71 -28.06 -8.69
CA GLY A 214 -3.78 -29.40 -8.10
C GLY A 214 -2.49 -29.86 -7.40
N GLY A 215 -1.42 -29.07 -7.42
CA GLY A 215 -0.14 -29.36 -6.78
C GLY A 215 0.01 -28.71 -5.39
N PRO A 216 1.03 -29.11 -4.61
CA PRO A 216 1.35 -28.47 -3.33
C PRO A 216 1.99 -27.10 -3.54
N LEU A 217 1.67 -26.16 -2.65
CA LEU A 217 2.44 -24.92 -2.53
C LEU A 217 3.86 -25.26 -2.05
N THR A 218 4.86 -24.95 -2.86
CA THR A 218 6.26 -25.30 -2.61
C THR A 218 7.12 -24.05 -2.53
N THR A 219 8.00 -23.99 -1.52
CA THR A 219 8.99 -22.90 -1.39
C THR A 219 10.33 -23.34 -1.96
N TYR A 220 10.76 -22.69 -3.03
CA TYR A 220 12.07 -22.87 -3.67
C TYR A 220 13.02 -21.76 -3.22
N ARG A 221 14.19 -22.14 -2.74
CA ARG A 221 15.25 -21.27 -2.22
C ARG A 221 16.37 -21.13 -3.25
N ARG A 222 17.25 -20.16 -3.02
CA ARG A 222 18.48 -19.96 -3.80
C ARG A 222 19.18 -21.29 -4.14
N GLY A 223 19.47 -21.47 -5.43
CA GLY A 223 20.15 -22.64 -5.97
C GLY A 223 19.21 -23.78 -6.38
N GLU A 224 17.94 -23.72 -5.97
CA GLU A 224 16.92 -24.69 -6.37
C GLU A 224 16.25 -24.30 -7.69
N ALA A 225 15.71 -25.30 -8.37
CA ALA A 225 15.02 -25.16 -9.63
C ALA A 225 13.69 -25.90 -9.61
N PHE A 226 12.76 -25.46 -10.45
CA PHE A 226 11.50 -26.15 -10.68
C PHE A 226 11.02 -26.01 -12.12
N PHE A 227 10.04 -26.83 -12.48
CA PHE A 227 9.54 -26.94 -13.83
C PHE A 227 8.03 -26.73 -13.86
N GLU A 228 7.60 -25.92 -14.81
CA GLU A 228 6.20 -25.64 -15.09
C GLU A 228 5.89 -26.21 -16.48
N PRO A 229 4.98 -27.19 -16.59
CA PRO A 229 4.65 -27.79 -17.87
C PRO A 229 3.95 -26.79 -18.78
N ALA A 230 4.04 -27.02 -20.10
CA ALA A 230 3.28 -26.25 -21.07
C ALA A 230 1.78 -26.26 -20.73
N HIS A 231 1.15 -25.09 -20.78
CA HIS A 231 -0.26 -24.88 -20.42
C HIS A 231 -0.61 -25.24 -18.96
N GLY A 232 0.39 -25.51 -18.12
CA GLY A 232 0.21 -25.70 -16.68
C GLY A 232 -0.26 -24.40 -16.04
N GLN A 233 -1.33 -24.47 -15.26
CA GLN A 233 -1.88 -23.32 -14.57
C GLN A 233 -1.04 -23.01 -13.32
N HIS A 234 -0.29 -21.92 -13.37
CA HIS A 234 0.47 -21.39 -12.25
C HIS A 234 -0.45 -20.54 -11.37
N ARG A 235 -0.83 -21.09 -10.21
CA ARG A 235 -1.81 -20.48 -9.28
C ARG A 235 -1.18 -19.50 -8.31
N VAL A 236 -0.03 -19.88 -7.74
CA VAL A 236 0.72 -19.03 -6.82
C VAL A 236 2.11 -18.88 -7.37
N SER A 237 2.55 -17.64 -7.56
CA SER A 237 3.95 -17.28 -7.73
C SER A 237 4.19 -16.02 -6.92
N ARG A 238 4.89 -16.16 -5.79
CA ARG A 238 5.15 -15.03 -4.91
C ARG A 238 6.47 -15.15 -4.18
N ASN A 239 6.95 -14.01 -3.72
CA ASN A 239 8.06 -13.96 -2.80
C ASN A 239 7.63 -14.58 -1.46
N ALA A 240 8.39 -15.58 -1.01
CA ALA A 240 8.13 -16.24 0.27
C ALA A 240 8.41 -15.34 1.48
N SER A 241 9.14 -14.23 1.27
CA SER A 241 9.52 -13.30 2.31
C SER A 241 8.72 -12.00 2.21
N GLN A 242 8.27 -11.52 3.37
CA GLN A 242 7.67 -10.18 3.51
C GLN A 242 8.72 -9.08 3.62
N VAL A 243 10.02 -9.42 3.67
CA VAL A 243 11.10 -8.45 3.91
C VAL A 243 12.33 -8.59 3.03
N LEU A 244 12.51 -9.73 2.39
CA LEU A 244 13.64 -9.99 1.51
C LEU A 244 13.15 -9.99 0.07
N PRO A 245 13.86 -9.39 -0.89
CA PRO A 245 13.56 -9.62 -2.30
C PRO A 245 13.87 -11.07 -2.69
N ALA A 246 13.29 -11.51 -3.79
CA ALA A 246 13.62 -12.78 -4.40
C ALA A 246 13.91 -12.57 -5.89
N ARG A 247 14.98 -13.18 -6.40
CA ARG A 247 15.37 -13.10 -7.82
C ARG A 247 15.47 -14.50 -8.40
N PHE A 248 14.98 -14.65 -9.63
CA PHE A 248 15.00 -15.93 -10.32
C PHE A 248 15.07 -15.75 -11.83
N LEU A 249 15.60 -16.75 -12.51
CA LEU A 249 15.57 -16.85 -13.96
C LEU A 249 14.43 -17.77 -14.37
N ALA A 250 13.61 -17.31 -15.31
CA ALA A 250 12.59 -18.11 -15.98
C ALA A 250 12.99 -18.32 -17.45
N TYR A 251 13.13 -19.58 -17.83
CA TYR A 251 13.49 -20.04 -19.17
C TYR A 251 12.23 -20.49 -19.87
N PHE A 252 11.71 -19.66 -20.78
CA PHE A 252 10.52 -19.95 -21.56
C PHE A 252 10.91 -20.56 -22.89
N LEU A 253 10.34 -21.73 -23.20
CA LEU A 253 10.38 -22.30 -24.54
C LEU A 253 8.98 -22.23 -25.14
N THR A 254 8.74 -21.32 -26.08
CA THR A 254 7.40 -21.08 -26.65
C THR A 254 7.42 -21.17 -28.17
N PRO A 255 6.26 -21.35 -28.83
CA PRO A 255 6.16 -21.05 -30.25
C PRO A 255 6.50 -19.58 -30.51
N LYS A 256 7.12 -19.31 -31.65
CA LYS A 256 7.56 -17.96 -32.03
C LYS A 256 6.36 -17.00 -32.05
N GLY A 257 6.47 -15.91 -31.30
CA GLY A 257 5.47 -14.83 -31.28
C GLY A 257 4.31 -15.04 -30.30
N GLU A 258 4.25 -16.19 -29.62
CA GLU A 258 3.30 -16.41 -28.52
C GLU A 258 3.72 -15.62 -27.26
N PRO A 259 2.76 -15.17 -26.43
CA PRO A 259 3.07 -14.51 -25.17
C PRO A 259 3.73 -15.48 -24.18
N LEU A 260 4.63 -14.94 -23.35
CA LEU A 260 5.31 -15.72 -22.30
C LEU A 260 4.36 -16.12 -21.19
N THR A 261 3.40 -15.26 -20.84
CA THR A 261 2.37 -15.51 -19.84
C THR A 261 1.00 -15.15 -20.39
N ILE A 262 0.01 -15.99 -20.09
CA ILE A 262 -1.39 -15.79 -20.44
C ILE A 262 -2.14 -15.78 -19.10
N PRO A 263 -2.76 -14.66 -18.71
CA PRO A 263 -3.53 -14.60 -17.46
C PRO A 263 -4.60 -15.68 -17.41
N GLU A 264 -4.71 -16.36 -16.27
CA GLU A 264 -5.83 -17.26 -16.02
C GLU A 264 -7.06 -16.44 -15.62
N ALA A 265 -8.20 -16.75 -16.22
CA ALA A 265 -9.48 -16.31 -15.70
C ALA A 265 -9.80 -17.10 -14.40
N GLY A 266 -9.19 -16.65 -13.29
CA GLY A 266 -9.53 -16.87 -11.88
C GLY A 266 -9.79 -18.29 -11.34
N SER A 267 -8.95 -18.74 -10.41
CA SER A 267 -9.21 -19.93 -9.56
C SER A 267 -9.01 -19.76 -8.05
N ALA A 268 -8.78 -18.54 -7.56
CA ALA A 268 -9.55 -18.16 -6.38
C ALA A 268 -10.92 -17.83 -6.97
N GLY A 269 -11.95 -18.63 -6.66
CA GLY A 269 -13.25 -18.58 -7.35
C GLY A 269 -13.61 -17.14 -7.71
N THR A 270 -13.65 -16.85 -9.01
CA THR A 270 -13.78 -15.50 -9.54
C THR A 270 -14.82 -14.75 -8.74
N LYS A 271 -14.51 -13.54 -8.24
CA LYS A 271 -15.51 -12.65 -7.62
C LYS A 271 -16.47 -12.05 -8.65
N ALA A 272 -16.79 -12.84 -9.66
CA ALA A 272 -17.75 -12.59 -10.72
C ALA A 272 -19.17 -12.48 -10.13
N PRO A 273 -20.08 -11.77 -10.82
CA PRO A 273 -21.46 -11.66 -10.38
C PRO A 273 -22.16 -13.03 -10.43
N GLU A 274 -22.74 -13.43 -9.30
CA GLU A 274 -23.56 -14.65 -9.22
C GLU A 274 -25.05 -14.31 -9.31
N TYR A 275 -25.80 -15.13 -10.05
CA TYR A 275 -27.24 -14.96 -10.21
C TYR A 275 -28.01 -16.17 -9.66
N ASP A 276 -29.26 -15.95 -9.26
CA ASP A 276 -30.21 -17.04 -9.00
C ASP A 276 -30.78 -17.62 -10.32
N GLY A 277 -31.59 -18.68 -10.22
CA GLY A 277 -32.20 -19.33 -11.39
C GLY A 277 -33.18 -18.44 -12.17
N SER A 278 -33.54 -17.27 -11.65
CA SER A 278 -34.37 -16.26 -12.31
C SER A 278 -33.55 -15.09 -12.86
N GLY A 279 -32.22 -15.12 -12.76
CA GLY A 279 -31.34 -14.06 -13.23
C GLY A 279 -31.21 -12.87 -12.28
N ASN A 280 -31.63 -12.98 -11.01
CA ASN A 280 -31.45 -11.93 -10.01
C ASN A 280 -30.05 -12.03 -9.38
N LEU A 281 -29.38 -10.89 -9.20
CA LEU A 281 -28.03 -10.85 -8.63
C LEU A 281 -28.06 -11.24 -7.15
N LYS A 282 -27.20 -12.16 -6.77
CA LYS A 282 -26.90 -12.46 -5.36
C LYS A 282 -25.86 -11.46 -4.86
N LEU A 283 -26.10 -10.87 -3.68
CA LEU A 283 -25.12 -9.96 -3.08
C LEU A 283 -23.83 -10.73 -2.76
N PRO A 284 -22.65 -10.30 -3.24
CA PRO A 284 -21.38 -10.86 -2.81
C PRO A 284 -21.21 -10.62 -1.31
N THR A 285 -20.97 -11.66 -0.51
CA THR A 285 -20.97 -11.54 0.97
C THR A 285 -19.64 -11.07 1.55
N ASP A 286 -18.56 -11.21 0.80
CA ASP A 286 -17.20 -10.90 1.20
C ASP A 286 -16.66 -9.60 0.61
N PHE A 287 -17.51 -8.79 -0.03
CA PHE A 287 -17.10 -7.58 -0.76
C PHE A 287 -16.27 -6.57 0.06
N ARG A 288 -16.39 -6.59 1.38
CA ARG A 288 -15.61 -5.73 2.29
C ARG A 288 -14.13 -6.13 2.39
N THR A 289 -13.77 -7.28 1.83
CA THR A 289 -12.38 -7.73 1.64
C THR A 289 -11.83 -7.32 0.28
N TRP A 290 -12.67 -6.80 -0.61
CA TRP A 290 -12.26 -6.38 -1.94
C TRP A 290 -11.57 -5.00 -1.92
N VAL A 291 -11.13 -4.54 -3.09
CA VAL A 291 -10.37 -3.29 -3.19
C VAL A 291 -11.29 -2.10 -2.96
N PHE A 292 -11.04 -1.35 -1.90
CA PHE A 292 -11.73 -0.08 -1.63
C PHE A 292 -11.25 1.01 -2.60
N VAL A 293 -12.17 1.60 -3.37
CA VAL A 293 -11.83 2.56 -4.44
C VAL A 293 -12.12 4.01 -4.09
N GLY A 294 -12.95 4.25 -3.07
CA GLY A 294 -13.23 5.58 -2.57
C GLY A 294 -14.44 5.63 -1.65
N SER A 295 -14.56 6.76 -0.94
CA SER A 295 -15.75 7.10 -0.17
C SER A 295 -16.21 8.50 -0.52
N ASN A 296 -17.52 8.73 -0.47
CA ASN A 296 -18.11 10.03 -0.69
C ASN A 296 -19.28 10.26 0.29
N LEU A 297 -19.57 11.53 0.53
CA LEU A 297 -20.63 11.98 1.43
C LEU A 297 -21.62 12.84 0.66
N GLY A 298 -22.91 12.49 0.74
CA GLY A 298 -23.98 13.37 0.26
C GLY A 298 -24.12 13.45 -1.26
N LEU A 299 -23.56 12.49 -2.03
CA LEU A 299 -23.87 12.39 -3.46
C LEU A 299 -25.36 12.09 -3.62
N GLN A 300 -26.10 13.06 -4.16
CA GLN A 300 -27.53 12.97 -4.41
C GLN A 300 -27.85 13.59 -5.76
N TYR A 301 -28.77 12.96 -6.50
CA TYR A 301 -29.30 13.53 -7.73
C TYR A 301 -30.36 14.57 -7.38
N ARG A 302 -30.04 15.87 -7.55
CA ARG A 302 -31.03 16.95 -7.45
C ARG A 302 -30.98 17.87 -8.67
N LYS A 303 -32.13 18.43 -9.05
CA LYS A 303 -32.23 19.36 -10.21
C LYS A 303 -31.75 20.78 -9.90
N ASP A 304 -31.47 21.10 -8.63
CA ASP A 304 -31.09 22.43 -8.11
C ASP A 304 -29.59 22.57 -7.76
N VAL A 305 -28.72 21.68 -8.26
CA VAL A 305 -27.30 21.58 -7.83
C VAL A 305 -26.46 22.82 -8.17
N ALA A 306 -26.94 23.72 -9.04
CA ALA A 306 -26.24 24.95 -9.42
C ALA A 306 -26.03 25.96 -8.27
N GLU A 307 -26.69 25.81 -7.10
CA GLU A 307 -26.61 26.75 -5.97
C GLU A 307 -25.96 26.18 -4.69
N THR A 308 -25.10 25.15 -4.76
CA THR A 308 -24.77 24.37 -3.55
C THR A 308 -23.55 24.79 -2.72
N THR A 309 -22.77 25.82 -3.08
CA THR A 309 -21.66 26.28 -2.20
C THR A 309 -22.15 27.09 -0.97
N PRO A 310 -23.17 27.97 -1.05
CA PRO A 310 -23.65 28.73 0.11
C PRO A 310 -24.60 27.97 1.06
N ARG A 311 -25.04 26.76 0.70
CA ARG A 311 -26.09 26.02 1.44
C ARG A 311 -25.56 25.18 2.61
N GLU A 312 -24.34 24.65 2.54
CA GLU A 312 -23.68 24.00 3.69
C GLU A 312 -23.50 24.99 4.86
N GLN A 313 -23.13 26.24 4.57
CA GLN A 313 -22.99 27.30 5.58
C GLN A 313 -24.33 27.69 6.22
N ASN A 314 -25.45 27.49 5.51
CA ASN A 314 -26.80 27.82 5.95
C ASN A 314 -27.66 26.59 6.26
N ARG A 315 -27.07 25.39 6.38
CA ARG A 315 -27.84 24.17 6.65
C ARG A 315 -28.43 24.28 8.04
N GLN A 316 -29.77 24.23 8.13
CA GLN A 316 -30.45 24.20 9.42
C GLN A 316 -29.99 22.96 10.20
N LYS A 317 -29.58 23.17 11.45
CA LYS A 317 -29.15 22.13 12.38
C LYS A 317 -30.25 21.06 12.48
N GLY A 318 -29.92 19.81 12.18
CA GLY A 318 -30.88 18.69 12.12
C GLY A 318 -31.41 18.33 10.72
N SER A 319 -31.02 19.06 9.66
CA SER A 319 -31.35 18.64 8.28
C SER A 319 -30.55 17.39 7.88
N PRO A 320 -31.11 16.50 7.03
CA PRO A 320 -30.39 15.32 6.55
C PRO A 320 -29.08 15.68 5.86
N ILE A 321 -27.99 15.07 6.33
CA ILE A 321 -26.63 15.24 5.78
C ILE A 321 -26.47 14.44 4.47
N GLY A 322 -27.29 13.40 4.30
CA GLY A 322 -27.15 12.41 3.25
C GLY A 322 -26.49 11.14 3.77
N PHE A 323 -25.85 10.41 2.86
CA PHE A 323 -25.25 9.12 3.15
C PHE A 323 -23.74 9.14 2.87
N PHE A 324 -23.01 8.34 3.64
CA PHE A 324 -21.69 7.87 3.27
C PHE A 324 -21.84 6.71 2.30
N HIS A 325 -21.09 6.75 1.21
CA HIS A 325 -20.98 5.66 0.25
C HIS A 325 -19.56 5.14 0.28
N ASN A 326 -19.35 3.90 0.73
CA ASN A 326 -18.05 3.23 0.66
C ASN A 326 -18.05 2.27 -0.53
N VAL A 327 -17.19 2.51 -1.51
CA VAL A 327 -17.23 1.80 -2.79
C VAL A 327 -16.07 0.81 -2.89
N TYR A 328 -16.39 -0.42 -3.28
CA TYR A 328 -15.47 -1.54 -3.43
C TYR A 328 -15.59 -2.08 -4.85
N ILE A 329 -14.49 -2.56 -5.42
CA ILE A 329 -14.45 -3.26 -6.72
C ILE A 329 -13.87 -4.65 -6.52
N ASN A 330 -14.34 -5.65 -7.26
CA ASN A 330 -13.75 -6.98 -7.19
C ASN A 330 -12.26 -6.95 -7.61
N PRO A 331 -11.37 -7.69 -6.92
CA PRO A 331 -9.92 -7.55 -7.09
C PRO A 331 -9.44 -7.75 -8.53
N GLU A 332 -10.01 -8.70 -9.27
CA GLU A 332 -9.61 -9.02 -10.64
C GLU A 332 -9.89 -7.85 -11.59
N ALA A 333 -11.04 -7.18 -11.43
CA ALA A 333 -11.36 -6.01 -12.21
C ALA A 333 -10.49 -4.80 -11.86
N TYR A 334 -10.12 -4.65 -10.58
CA TYR A 334 -9.15 -3.63 -10.16
C TYR A 334 -7.79 -3.87 -10.80
N ASP A 335 -7.26 -5.09 -10.71
CA ASP A 335 -5.95 -5.43 -11.23
C ASP A 335 -5.89 -5.16 -12.74
N GLN A 336 -6.92 -5.58 -13.49
CA GLN A 336 -6.98 -5.31 -14.92
C GLN A 336 -7.16 -3.82 -15.23
N TYR A 337 -8.02 -3.11 -14.50
CA TYR A 337 -8.19 -1.66 -14.70
C TYR A 337 -6.88 -0.91 -14.40
N SER A 338 -6.13 -1.31 -13.36
CA SER A 338 -4.87 -0.67 -12.99
C SER A 338 -3.79 -0.80 -14.08
N GLN A 339 -3.78 -1.93 -14.80
CA GLN A 339 -2.83 -2.20 -15.88
C GLN A 339 -3.26 -1.57 -17.22
N THR A 340 -4.56 -1.59 -17.50
CA THR A 340 -5.09 -1.30 -18.85
C THR A 340 -5.85 0.01 -18.95
N GLY A 341 -6.35 0.55 -17.83
CA GLY A 341 -7.29 1.67 -17.78
C GLY A 341 -8.69 1.31 -18.30
N LYS A 342 -9.06 0.04 -18.38
CA LYS A 342 -10.37 -0.44 -18.87
C LYS A 342 -10.98 -1.45 -17.90
N PHE A 343 -12.27 -1.31 -17.61
CA PHE A 343 -12.99 -2.29 -16.80
C PHE A 343 -13.27 -3.55 -17.65
N PRO A 344 -12.83 -4.75 -17.20
CA PRO A 344 -13.19 -5.99 -17.87
C PRO A 344 -14.68 -6.30 -17.76
N ASP A 345 -15.14 -7.22 -18.61
CA ASP A 345 -16.41 -7.89 -18.37
C ASP A 345 -16.41 -8.58 -16.99
N GLN A 346 -17.57 -8.71 -16.38
CA GLN A 346 -17.76 -9.20 -15.00
C GLN A 346 -17.17 -8.30 -13.91
N THR A 347 -16.92 -7.02 -14.19
CA THR A 347 -16.61 -6.03 -13.15
C THR A 347 -17.80 -5.86 -12.20
N VAL A 348 -17.55 -5.92 -10.89
CA VAL A 348 -18.56 -5.68 -9.84
C VAL A 348 -18.09 -4.53 -8.95
N LEU A 349 -18.91 -3.50 -8.85
CA LEU A 349 -18.75 -2.39 -7.91
C LEU A 349 -19.84 -2.47 -6.85
N VAL A 350 -19.45 -2.54 -5.58
CA VAL A 350 -20.36 -2.57 -4.44
C VAL A 350 -20.26 -1.25 -3.69
N MET A 351 -21.40 -0.57 -3.54
CA MET A 351 -21.55 0.65 -2.77
C MET A 351 -22.26 0.36 -1.46
N ASP A 352 -21.52 0.44 -0.35
CA ASP A 352 -22.02 0.23 1.00
C ASP A 352 -22.46 1.57 1.61
N VAL A 353 -23.76 1.69 1.89
CA VAL A 353 -24.42 2.96 2.21
C VAL A 353 -24.65 3.07 3.71
N TYR A 354 -24.14 4.13 4.32
CA TYR A 354 -24.32 4.42 5.75
C TYR A 354 -24.94 5.78 5.97
N GLN A 355 -25.78 5.91 7.01
CA GLN A 355 -26.27 7.21 7.43
C GLN A 355 -25.10 8.09 7.88
N ALA A 356 -25.02 9.34 7.42
CA ALA A 356 -24.05 10.27 7.96
C ALA A 356 -24.54 10.86 9.29
N LYS A 357 -23.65 10.90 10.29
CA LYS A 357 -23.89 11.48 11.62
C LYS A 357 -22.89 12.61 11.90
N GLU A 358 -23.35 13.62 12.61
CA GLU A 358 -22.55 14.80 13.02
C GLU A 358 -22.30 14.86 14.54
N ARG A 359 -22.93 13.99 15.33
CA ARG A 359 -22.82 13.94 16.79
C ARG A 359 -22.82 12.50 17.28
N GLU A 360 -21.79 12.16 18.05
CA GLU A 360 -21.67 10.88 18.74
C GLU A 360 -22.06 11.08 20.22
N PRO A 361 -22.86 10.19 20.84
CA PRO A 361 -23.37 10.36 22.20
C PRO A 361 -22.32 10.56 23.31
N GLN A 362 -21.09 10.06 23.12
CA GLN A 362 -19.97 10.20 24.06
C GLN A 362 -19.13 11.47 23.81
N GLY A 363 -19.47 12.27 22.79
CA GLY A 363 -18.91 13.62 22.59
C GLY A 363 -17.48 13.66 22.07
N ILE A 364 -16.97 12.55 21.53
CA ILE A 364 -15.58 12.44 21.05
C ILE A 364 -15.34 13.25 19.76
N VAL A 365 -16.38 13.40 18.92
CA VAL A 365 -16.27 14.09 17.64
C VAL A 365 -16.38 15.61 17.85
N SER A 366 -15.24 16.30 17.73
CA SER A 366 -15.13 17.76 17.86
C SER A 366 -15.54 18.53 16.59
N GLY A 367 -15.65 17.84 15.45
CA GLY A 367 -16.12 18.39 14.18
C GLY A 367 -16.12 17.34 13.05
N GLY A 368 -16.91 17.59 12.00
CA GLY A 368 -17.01 16.72 10.81
C GLY A 368 -18.19 15.74 10.84
N TYR A 369 -18.13 14.72 9.98
CA TYR A 369 -19.15 13.69 9.81
C TYR A 369 -18.55 12.30 9.92
N PHE A 370 -19.33 11.35 10.43
CA PHE A 370 -18.93 9.94 10.54
C PHE A 370 -20.07 8.99 10.13
N PRO A 371 -19.76 7.78 9.65
CA PRO A 371 -20.78 6.80 9.30
C PRO A 371 -21.49 6.27 10.54
N GLY A 372 -22.81 6.22 10.45
CA GLY A 372 -23.72 5.65 11.45
C GLY A 372 -24.21 4.27 11.05
N GLU A 373 -25.53 4.06 11.08
CA GLU A 373 -26.12 2.77 10.75
C GLU A 373 -26.09 2.50 9.25
N GLN A 374 -25.84 1.25 8.88
CA GLN A 374 -25.91 0.79 7.48
C GLN A 374 -27.36 0.87 6.98
N GLN A 375 -27.55 1.45 5.80
CA GLN A 375 -28.86 1.72 5.23
C GLN A 375 -29.18 0.76 4.08
N ALA A 376 -28.23 0.54 3.18
CA ALA A 376 -28.42 -0.28 2.01
C ALA A 376 -27.06 -0.73 1.43
N ILE A 377 -27.12 -1.66 0.49
CA ILE A 377 -26.02 -1.92 -0.44
C ILE A 377 -26.56 -1.77 -1.86
N GLU A 378 -25.85 -1.04 -2.70
CA GLU A 378 -26.12 -0.95 -4.13
C GLU A 378 -24.97 -1.58 -4.91
N VAL A 379 -25.26 -2.22 -6.03
CA VAL A 379 -24.25 -2.93 -6.83
C VAL A 379 -24.40 -2.55 -8.29
N ALA A 380 -23.28 -2.22 -8.93
CA ALA A 380 -23.18 -2.08 -10.38
C ALA A 380 -22.34 -3.23 -10.94
N VAL A 381 -22.84 -3.88 -11.99
CA VAL A 381 -22.19 -5.03 -12.62
C VAL A 381 -22.02 -4.77 -14.10
N LYS A 382 -20.78 -4.86 -14.59
CA LYS A 382 -20.49 -4.95 -16.02
C LYS A 382 -20.64 -6.40 -16.45
N ASN A 383 -21.56 -6.68 -17.35
CA ASN A 383 -21.78 -8.03 -17.86
C ASN A 383 -22.37 -7.90 -19.27
N SER A 384 -21.62 -8.26 -20.32
CA SER A 384 -22.09 -8.24 -21.70
C SER A 384 -23.11 -9.36 -22.01
N HIS A 385 -23.25 -10.34 -21.11
CA HIS A 385 -24.14 -11.48 -21.20
C HIS A 385 -25.18 -11.47 -20.07
N ARG A 386 -25.95 -10.38 -19.99
CA ARG A 386 -26.88 -10.17 -18.87
C ARG A 386 -28.00 -11.23 -18.85
N PRO A 387 -28.32 -11.78 -17.67
CA PRO A 387 -29.45 -12.71 -17.53
C PRO A 387 -30.83 -12.10 -17.85
N ASP A 388 -30.95 -10.77 -17.77
CA ASP A 388 -32.20 -10.05 -18.09
C ASP A 388 -32.39 -9.80 -19.60
N GLY A 389 -31.43 -10.19 -20.43
CA GLY A 389 -31.47 -10.04 -21.89
C GLY A 389 -31.26 -8.61 -22.39
N SER A 390 -30.88 -7.67 -21.52
CA SER A 390 -30.53 -6.32 -21.96
C SER A 390 -29.25 -6.31 -22.79
N LYS A 391 -29.15 -5.34 -23.71
CA LYS A 391 -27.99 -5.10 -24.59
C LYS A 391 -27.00 -4.08 -24.02
N THR A 392 -27.28 -3.49 -22.86
CA THR A 392 -26.36 -2.55 -22.21
C THR A 392 -25.37 -3.30 -21.34
N ASP A 393 -24.10 -2.89 -21.37
CA ASP A 393 -23.04 -3.63 -20.68
C ASP A 393 -23.08 -3.49 -19.14
N TRP A 394 -23.87 -2.58 -18.58
CA TRP A 394 -23.92 -2.30 -17.13
C TRP A 394 -25.32 -2.41 -16.54
N ALA A 395 -25.46 -3.22 -15.49
CA ALA A 395 -26.67 -3.43 -14.71
C ALA A 395 -26.53 -2.88 -13.28
N TYR A 396 -27.63 -2.43 -12.68
CA TYR A 396 -27.66 -1.84 -11.34
C TYR A 396 -28.67 -2.54 -10.45
N TYR A 397 -28.33 -2.74 -9.18
CA TYR A 397 -29.09 -3.53 -8.22
C TYR A 397 -29.10 -2.84 -6.86
N ALA A 398 -30.18 -3.02 -6.08
CA ALA A 398 -30.27 -2.52 -4.72
C ALA A 398 -30.67 -3.62 -3.73
N PHE A 399 -30.01 -3.63 -2.58
CA PHE A 399 -30.23 -4.52 -1.45
C PHE A 399 -30.61 -3.67 -0.22
N PRO A 400 -31.90 -3.34 -0.04
CA PRO A 400 -32.34 -2.43 1.02
C PRO A 400 -32.29 -3.03 2.43
N ASN A 401 -32.13 -4.36 2.55
CA ASN A 401 -31.92 -5.04 3.83
C ASN A 401 -30.57 -5.78 3.82
N PRO A 402 -29.46 -5.06 4.11
CA PRO A 402 -28.11 -5.63 3.97
C PRO A 402 -27.80 -6.72 5.01
N THR A 403 -28.56 -6.81 6.10
CA THR A 403 -28.39 -7.87 7.12
C THR A 403 -28.97 -9.22 6.70
N LYS A 404 -29.93 -9.22 5.78
CA LYS A 404 -30.58 -10.40 5.21
C LYS A 404 -30.90 -10.16 3.73
N PRO A 405 -29.87 -10.07 2.87
CA PRO A 405 -30.05 -9.70 1.47
C PRO A 405 -30.77 -10.84 0.71
N ALA A 406 -31.85 -10.49 0.01
CA ALA A 406 -32.46 -11.36 -1.00
C ALA A 406 -31.85 -11.06 -2.38
N PRO A 407 -31.79 -12.03 -3.31
CA PRO A 407 -31.37 -11.75 -4.69
C PRO A 407 -32.16 -10.60 -5.31
N ALA A 408 -31.46 -9.69 -5.99
CA ALA A 408 -32.02 -8.44 -6.50
C ALA A 408 -32.18 -8.48 -8.03
N LYS A 409 -33.33 -8.00 -8.51
CA LYS A 409 -33.56 -7.78 -9.94
C LYS A 409 -32.82 -6.52 -10.41
N ALA A 410 -32.30 -6.54 -11.64
CA ALA A 410 -31.71 -5.34 -12.24
C ALA A 410 -32.76 -4.23 -12.39
N PHE A 411 -32.35 -2.99 -12.12
CA PHE A 411 -33.17 -1.82 -12.45
C PHE A 411 -33.33 -1.68 -13.97
N PRO A 412 -34.46 -1.14 -14.45
CA PRO A 412 -34.59 -0.74 -15.85
C PRO A 412 -33.45 0.18 -16.28
N ASP A 413 -32.90 -0.06 -17.48
CA ASP A 413 -31.74 0.72 -17.97
C ASP A 413 -32.02 2.23 -18.06
N ALA A 414 -33.28 2.63 -18.26
CA ALA A 414 -33.67 4.04 -18.29
C ALA A 414 -33.46 4.76 -16.95
N ASP A 415 -33.45 4.03 -15.83
CA ASP A 415 -33.41 4.61 -14.48
C ASP A 415 -31.98 4.88 -14.00
N CYS A 416 -31.04 3.97 -14.26
CA CYS A 416 -29.68 4.06 -13.72
C CYS A 416 -28.62 4.22 -14.82
N TYR A 417 -28.66 3.36 -15.85
CA TYR A 417 -27.63 3.30 -16.89
C TYR A 417 -27.49 4.62 -17.65
N GLN A 418 -28.60 5.22 -18.08
CA GLN A 418 -28.55 6.47 -18.86
C GLN A 418 -27.95 7.64 -18.06
N CYS A 419 -28.28 7.75 -16.78
CA CYS A 419 -27.74 8.78 -15.90
C CYS A 419 -26.22 8.59 -15.68
N HIS A 420 -25.80 7.36 -15.38
CA HIS A 420 -24.39 7.01 -15.27
C HIS A 420 -23.64 7.34 -16.55
N ARG A 421 -24.15 6.92 -17.72
CA ARG A 421 -23.54 7.24 -19.01
C ARG A 421 -23.37 8.74 -19.25
N GLN A 422 -24.30 9.56 -18.75
CA GLN A 422 -24.31 10.99 -19.02
C GLN A 422 -23.24 11.77 -18.26
N HIS A 423 -22.92 11.41 -17.01
CA HIS A 423 -21.93 12.18 -16.24
C HIS A 423 -20.72 11.37 -15.74
N ALA A 424 -20.75 10.02 -15.78
CA ALA A 424 -19.64 9.20 -15.31
C ALA A 424 -18.41 9.46 -16.15
N SER A 425 -17.26 9.64 -15.49
CA SER A 425 -16.05 10.03 -16.20
C SER A 425 -15.37 8.89 -16.97
N ASP A 426 -15.78 7.64 -16.75
CA ASP A 426 -15.21 6.48 -17.44
C ASP A 426 -16.19 5.30 -17.41
N ASP A 427 -16.55 4.77 -18.58
CA ASP A 427 -17.32 3.52 -18.76
C ASP A 427 -18.46 3.29 -17.73
N ASN A 428 -19.38 4.26 -17.57
CA ASN A 428 -20.50 4.23 -16.61
C ASN A 428 -20.12 4.16 -15.12
N VAL A 429 -18.84 4.38 -14.78
CA VAL A 429 -18.30 4.41 -13.42
C VAL A 429 -17.83 5.82 -13.05
N TRP A 430 -18.19 6.27 -11.84
CA TRP A 430 -17.84 7.60 -11.31
C TRP A 430 -16.35 7.75 -10.89
N VAL A 431 -15.40 7.39 -11.76
CA VAL A 431 -13.94 7.40 -11.47
C VAL A 431 -13.43 8.78 -10.99
N GLN A 432 -14.11 9.88 -11.32
CA GLN A 432 -13.82 11.21 -10.81
C GLN A 432 -13.97 11.34 -9.29
N PHE A 433 -14.63 10.39 -8.62
CA PHE A 433 -14.77 10.32 -7.17
C PHE A 433 -13.97 9.18 -6.53
N TYR A 434 -13.31 8.34 -7.33
CA TYR A 434 -12.57 7.15 -6.86
C TYR A 434 -11.06 7.33 -7.04
N PRO A 435 -10.35 7.91 -6.05
CA PRO A 435 -8.92 8.22 -6.18
C PRO A 435 -8.05 6.99 -6.46
N THR A 436 -8.39 5.82 -5.89
CA THR A 436 -7.68 4.56 -6.12
C THR A 436 -7.71 4.13 -7.59
N LEU A 437 -8.76 4.48 -8.33
CA LEU A 437 -8.87 4.19 -9.77
C LEU A 437 -8.32 5.33 -10.62
N ARG A 438 -8.52 6.59 -10.21
CA ARG A 438 -8.15 7.77 -10.99
C ARG A 438 -6.67 7.82 -11.35
N GLY A 439 -5.79 7.32 -10.49
CA GLY A 439 -4.34 7.29 -10.72
C GLY A 439 -3.90 6.39 -11.88
N HIS A 440 -4.73 5.43 -12.29
CA HIS A 440 -4.41 4.45 -13.34
C HIS A 440 -4.94 4.84 -14.72
N LYS A 441 -5.72 5.91 -14.81
CA LYS A 441 -6.27 6.40 -16.08
C LYS A 441 -5.15 7.00 -16.92
N LYS A 442 -4.74 6.31 -17.99
CA LYS A 442 -3.76 6.83 -18.96
C LYS A 442 -4.33 8.08 -19.64
N SER A 443 -3.55 9.17 -19.64
CA SER A 443 -3.92 10.42 -20.32
C SER A 443 -4.10 10.17 -21.83
N GLY A 444 -5.34 10.21 -22.32
CA GLY A 444 -5.63 10.13 -23.77
C GLY A 444 -6.90 9.39 -24.18
N ALA A 445 -7.55 8.62 -23.31
CA ALA A 445 -8.85 8.02 -23.63
C ALA A 445 -9.97 9.04 -23.30
N ARG A 446 -10.47 9.70 -24.34
CA ARG A 446 -11.77 10.40 -24.32
C ARG A 446 -12.88 9.43 -24.68
#